data_AF-A0A960KGH3-F1
#
_entry.id   AF-A0A960KGH3-F1
#
_cell.length_a   1.000
_cell.length_b   1.000
_cell.length_c   1.000
_cell.angle_alpha   90.00
_cell.angle_beta   90.00
_cell.angle_gamma   90.00
#
_symmetry.space_group_name_H-M   'P 1'
#
loop_
_entity.id
_entity.type
_entity.pdbx_description
1 polymer ?
#
loop_
_entity_poly.entity_id
_entity_poly.type
_entity_poly.pdbx_seq_one_letter_code
_entity_poly.pdbx_strand_id
1 'polypeptide(L)'
;LVYLLIEGRDHAERVLRGIFRRIPFVEEETAARFVHQMADRIQDLAQQPELVRRGVLWAAANWLLDAAALWVFLRAFGTSLNPINLIVAYGVAGVLAAIPITPGGLGVVETALPSLLVGFGAPAGEALSAVLAWRLVQFWMPIPLGGLSYASLKLGPLGRRRRLAAVRSLAAEAGAHATERVWDQQTGEFRTVRVDRGAPPASGAAEAVVDDGRAETDEPTADDGPTVEDEGSEDPDPGGYATSGWS
;
A
#
# COMPACT_ATOMS: atom_id res chain seq x y z
N LEU A 1 25.01 12.26 -21.30
CA LEU A 1 24.00 11.24 -20.90
C LEU A 1 22.67 11.89 -20.53
N VAL A 2 22.63 12.82 -19.57
CA VAL A 2 21.40 13.54 -19.15
C VAL A 2 20.83 14.41 -20.27
N TYR A 3 21.68 15.13 -21.00
CA TYR A 3 21.27 15.88 -22.20
C TYR A 3 20.86 14.95 -23.37
N LEU A 4 21.39 13.72 -23.37
CA LEU A 4 21.10 12.68 -24.37
C LEU A 4 19.73 12.02 -24.13
N LEU A 5 19.10 12.30 -22.99
CA LEU A 5 17.78 11.81 -22.61
C LEU A 5 16.68 12.87 -22.78
N ILE A 6 17.07 14.13 -23.03
CA ILE A 6 16.17 15.28 -23.15
C ILE A 6 15.75 15.55 -24.61
N GLU A 7 16.57 15.14 -25.58
CA GLU A 7 16.36 15.49 -26.99
C GLU A 7 16.14 14.23 -27.86
N GLY A 8 14.89 13.96 -28.22
CA GLY A 8 14.56 13.16 -29.41
C GLY A 8 14.24 11.68 -29.17
N ARG A 9 12.94 11.37 -29.29
CA ARG A 9 12.29 10.05 -29.25
C ARG A 9 12.90 9.01 -30.22
N ASP A 10 13.69 9.44 -31.21
CA ASP A 10 14.21 8.60 -32.31
C ASP A 10 15.60 7.95 -32.05
N HIS A 11 16.31 8.31 -30.97
CA HIS A 11 17.63 7.72 -30.66
C HIS A 11 17.57 6.59 -29.64
N ALA A 12 16.59 6.62 -28.72
CA ALA A 12 16.31 5.53 -27.80
C ALA A 12 16.06 4.22 -28.55
N GLU A 13 15.35 4.28 -29.68
CA GLU A 13 15.01 3.11 -30.51
C GLU A 13 16.25 2.42 -31.12
N ARG A 14 17.31 3.18 -31.46
CA ARG A 14 18.57 2.62 -31.99
C ARG A 14 19.45 1.98 -30.92
N VAL A 15 19.52 2.58 -29.74
CA VAL A 15 20.31 2.02 -28.62
C VAL A 15 19.64 0.77 -28.07
N LEU A 16 18.31 0.76 -27.97
CA LEU A 16 17.54 -0.43 -27.60
C LEU A 16 17.73 -1.58 -28.60
N ARG A 17 17.71 -1.32 -29.93
CA ARG A 17 17.98 -2.36 -30.95
C ARG A 17 19.41 -2.92 -30.89
N GLY A 18 20.39 -2.14 -30.42
CA GLY A 18 21.78 -2.59 -30.25
C GLY A 18 21.98 -3.52 -29.06
N ILE A 19 21.30 -3.24 -27.94
CA ILE A 19 21.40 -4.01 -26.70
C ILE A 19 20.62 -5.34 -26.80
N PHE A 20 19.51 -5.36 -27.52
CA PHE A 20 18.65 -6.55 -27.67
C PHE A 20 19.28 -7.73 -28.42
N ARG A 21 20.38 -7.55 -29.17
CA ARG A 21 21.03 -8.66 -29.89
C ARG A 21 21.89 -9.58 -29.02
N ARG A 22 22.08 -9.28 -27.73
CA ARG A 22 23.14 -9.92 -26.92
C ARG A 22 22.64 -10.86 -25.81
N ILE A 23 21.34 -11.13 -25.68
CA ILE A 23 20.80 -12.01 -24.63
C ILE A 23 19.99 -13.17 -25.24
N PRO A 24 20.65 -14.24 -25.72
CA PRO A 24 20.01 -15.40 -26.35
C PRO A 24 19.70 -16.56 -25.39
N PHE A 25 19.41 -16.32 -24.10
CA PHE A 25 19.33 -17.41 -23.09
C PHE A 25 18.07 -17.44 -22.20
N VAL A 26 16.92 -16.98 -22.71
CA VAL A 26 15.64 -17.08 -22.00
C VAL A 26 14.56 -17.64 -22.94
N GLU A 27 13.83 -18.65 -22.47
CA GLU A 27 12.72 -19.33 -23.15
C GLU A 27 11.73 -18.30 -23.75
N GLU A 28 11.51 -18.37 -25.07
CA GLU A 28 10.91 -17.30 -25.89
C GLU A 28 9.56 -16.79 -25.37
N GLU A 29 8.74 -17.67 -24.80
CA GLU A 29 7.39 -17.35 -24.30
C GLU A 29 7.39 -16.63 -22.94
N THR A 30 8.40 -16.89 -22.11
CA THR A 30 8.58 -16.22 -20.81
C THR A 30 9.32 -14.90 -21.01
N ALA A 31 10.31 -14.88 -21.91
CA ALA A 31 11.00 -13.67 -22.32
C ALA A 31 10.03 -12.67 -22.97
N ALA A 32 9.19 -13.11 -23.91
CA ALA A 32 8.23 -12.25 -24.59
C ALA A 32 7.20 -11.66 -23.61
N ARG A 33 6.61 -12.47 -22.73
CA ARG A 33 5.65 -11.97 -21.72
C ARG A 33 6.28 -10.96 -20.76
N PHE A 34 7.50 -11.23 -20.29
CA PHE A 34 8.22 -10.32 -19.41
C PHE A 34 8.56 -9.00 -20.12
N VAL A 35 9.01 -9.07 -21.37
CA VAL A 35 9.33 -7.90 -22.20
C VAL A 35 8.08 -7.06 -22.48
N HIS A 36 6.96 -7.66 -22.86
CA HIS A 36 5.71 -6.95 -23.09
C HIS A 36 5.18 -6.29 -21.81
N GLN A 37 5.19 -7.01 -20.69
CA GLN A 37 4.73 -6.45 -19.42
C GLN A 37 5.64 -5.33 -18.88
N MET A 38 6.95 -5.42 -19.13
CA MET A 38 7.88 -4.35 -18.82
C MET A 38 7.70 -3.16 -19.77
N ALA A 39 7.50 -3.41 -21.07
CA ALA A 39 7.28 -2.38 -22.07
C ALA A 39 6.02 -1.57 -21.76
N ASP A 40 4.90 -2.24 -21.48
CA ASP A 40 3.63 -1.58 -21.14
C ASP A 40 3.77 -0.72 -19.88
N ARG A 41 4.39 -1.26 -18.81
CA ARG A 41 4.60 -0.51 -17.57
C ARG A 41 5.58 0.66 -17.73
N ILE A 42 6.66 0.48 -18.50
CA ILE A 42 7.61 1.55 -18.79
C ILE A 42 6.93 2.64 -19.62
N GLN A 43 6.07 2.25 -20.57
CA GLN A 43 5.31 3.18 -21.39
C GLN A 43 4.28 3.97 -20.57
N ASP A 44 3.56 3.31 -19.67
CA ASP A 44 2.63 3.95 -18.73
C ASP A 44 3.33 4.91 -17.76
N LEU A 45 4.53 4.55 -17.29
CA LEU A 45 5.37 5.42 -16.47
C LEU A 45 5.92 6.60 -17.29
N ALA A 46 6.35 6.35 -18.52
CA ALA A 46 6.85 7.38 -19.44
C ALA A 46 5.77 8.40 -19.84
N GLN A 47 4.49 8.01 -19.80
CA GLN A 47 3.34 8.88 -20.01
C GLN A 47 3.06 9.82 -18.81
N GLN A 48 3.74 9.63 -17.68
CA GLN A 48 3.59 10.43 -16.46
C GLN A 48 4.88 11.25 -16.17
N PRO A 49 5.13 12.33 -16.92
CA PRO A 49 6.40 13.06 -16.88
C PRO A 49 6.73 13.62 -15.50
N GLU A 50 5.72 13.93 -14.68
CA GLU A 50 5.93 14.46 -13.34
C GLU A 50 6.47 13.40 -12.37
N LEU A 51 5.99 12.14 -12.47
CA LEU A 51 6.51 11.03 -11.67
C LEU A 51 7.93 10.67 -12.09
N VAL A 52 8.20 10.62 -13.40
CA VAL A 52 9.55 10.36 -13.93
C VAL A 52 10.51 11.45 -13.50
N ARG A 53 10.14 12.72 -13.63
CA ARG A 53 10.99 13.85 -13.20
C ARG A 53 11.30 13.77 -11.70
N ARG A 54 10.30 13.52 -10.86
CA ARG A 54 10.49 13.35 -9.41
C ARG A 54 11.40 12.15 -9.13
N GLY A 55 11.18 11.01 -9.79
CA GLY A 55 12.00 9.82 -9.63
C GLY A 55 13.46 10.04 -9.99
N VAL A 56 13.72 10.67 -11.14
CA VAL A 56 15.09 11.02 -11.57
C VAL A 56 15.74 12.01 -10.61
N LEU A 57 15.00 13.03 -10.14
CA LEU A 57 15.51 13.99 -9.17
C LEU A 57 15.90 13.29 -7.86
N TRP A 58 15.03 12.40 -7.35
CA TRP A 58 15.31 11.62 -6.14
C TRP A 58 16.50 10.68 -6.34
N ALA A 59 16.60 10.03 -7.49
CA ALA A 59 17.74 9.16 -7.81
C ALA A 59 19.05 9.95 -7.89
N ALA A 60 19.04 11.11 -8.55
CA ALA A 60 20.19 11.98 -8.64
C ALA A 60 20.59 12.54 -7.27
N ALA A 61 19.63 12.98 -6.46
CA ALA A 61 19.86 13.45 -5.10
C ALA A 61 20.46 12.34 -4.23
N ASN A 62 19.93 11.12 -4.32
CA ASN A 62 20.48 9.96 -3.62
C ASN A 62 21.94 9.70 -4.02
N TRP A 63 22.24 9.74 -5.32
CA TRP A 63 23.60 9.52 -5.83
C TRP A 63 24.57 10.60 -5.37
N LEU A 64 24.14 11.87 -5.37
CA LEU A 64 24.93 12.99 -4.86
C LEU A 64 25.14 12.93 -3.35
N LEU A 65 24.12 12.55 -2.58
CA LEU A 65 24.24 12.35 -1.14
C LEU A 65 25.21 11.22 -0.81
N ASP A 66 25.20 10.15 -1.59
CA ASP A 66 26.11 9.03 -1.42
C ASP A 66 27.57 9.43 -1.75
N ALA A 67 27.79 10.17 -2.84
CA ALA A 67 29.10 10.75 -3.16
C ALA A 67 29.56 11.76 -2.08
N ALA A 68 28.64 12.57 -1.55
CA ALA A 68 28.93 13.51 -0.47
C ALA A 68 29.29 12.77 0.83
N ALA A 69 28.66 11.64 1.14
CA ALA A 69 29.03 10.81 2.27
C ALA A 69 30.48 10.33 2.13
N LEU A 70 30.87 9.82 0.95
CA LEU A 70 32.26 9.45 0.67
C LEU A 70 33.22 10.63 0.84
N TRP A 71 32.83 11.83 0.40
CA TRP A 71 33.63 13.05 0.62
C TRP A 71 33.87 13.34 2.10
N VAL A 72 32.82 13.19 2.92
CA VAL A 72 32.91 13.36 4.38
C VAL A 72 33.82 12.29 5.00
N PHE A 73 33.76 11.03 4.54
CA PHE A 73 34.70 10.00 4.99
C PHE A 73 36.14 10.34 4.64
N LEU A 74 36.43 10.77 3.41
CA LEU A 74 37.78 11.22 3.03
C LEU A 74 38.29 12.33 3.96
N ARG A 75 37.43 13.32 4.25
CA ARG A 75 37.73 14.39 5.20
C ARG A 75 37.98 13.88 6.62
N ALA A 76 37.21 12.90 7.08
CA ALA A 76 37.35 12.29 8.40
C ALA A 76 38.69 11.55 8.56
N PHE A 77 39.21 10.95 7.48
CA PHE A 77 40.52 10.29 7.48
C PHE A 77 41.70 11.25 7.25
N GLY A 78 41.44 12.55 7.05
CA GLY A 78 42.47 13.58 6.87
C GLY A 78 42.73 13.99 5.43
N THR A 79 42.09 13.35 4.45
CA THR A 79 42.26 13.67 3.03
C THR A 79 41.30 14.77 2.59
N SER A 80 41.82 15.86 2.02
CA SER A 80 41.01 16.83 1.30
C SER A 80 41.17 16.66 -0.20
N LEU A 81 40.14 16.14 -0.86
CA LEU A 81 40.07 16.07 -2.32
C LEU A 81 39.10 17.14 -2.87
N ASN A 82 39.39 17.68 -4.05
CA ASN A 82 38.46 18.56 -4.75
C ASN A 82 37.16 17.78 -5.03
N PRO A 83 35.97 18.30 -4.66
CA PRO A 83 34.69 17.64 -4.91
C PRO A 83 34.48 17.20 -6.37
N ILE A 84 35.01 17.97 -7.33
CA ILE A 84 34.91 17.65 -8.77
C ILE A 84 35.66 16.35 -9.08
N ASN A 85 36.89 16.20 -8.60
CA ASN A 85 37.70 14.99 -8.80
C ASN A 85 37.04 13.77 -8.16
N LEU A 86 36.40 13.96 -7.00
CA LEU A 86 35.66 12.90 -6.32
C LEU A 86 34.46 12.43 -7.14
N ILE A 87 33.64 13.36 -7.64
CA ILE A 87 32.48 13.03 -8.48
C ILE A 87 32.91 12.29 -9.75
N VAL A 88 34.02 12.71 -10.37
CA VAL A 88 34.58 12.04 -11.54
C VAL A 88 35.05 10.62 -11.17
N ALA A 89 35.83 10.45 -10.11
CA ALA A 89 36.28 9.14 -9.64
C ALA A 89 35.11 8.21 -9.32
N TYR A 90 34.11 8.72 -8.61
CA TYR A 90 32.91 7.99 -8.24
C TYR A 90 32.07 7.59 -9.47
N GLY A 91 31.92 8.49 -10.45
CA GLY A 91 31.25 8.20 -11.71
C GLY A 91 31.95 7.13 -12.54
N VAL A 92 33.28 7.23 -12.68
CA VAL A 92 34.09 6.24 -13.41
C VAL A 92 34.03 4.88 -12.71
N ALA A 93 34.16 4.84 -11.39
CA ALA A 93 34.01 3.62 -10.60
C ALA A 93 32.60 3.01 -10.74
N GLY A 94 31.56 3.84 -10.81
CA GLY A 94 30.19 3.40 -11.04
C GLY A 94 30.00 2.74 -12.42
N VAL A 95 30.64 3.28 -13.46
CA VAL A 95 30.66 2.65 -14.80
C VAL A 95 31.40 1.32 -14.78
N LEU A 96 32.53 1.22 -14.07
CA LEU A 96 33.25 -0.04 -13.90
C LEU A 96 32.42 -1.08 -13.13
N ALA A 97 31.67 -0.64 -12.11
CA ALA A 97 30.77 -1.50 -11.33
C ALA A 97 29.58 -2.02 -12.14
N ALA A 98 29.23 -1.38 -13.26
CA ALA A 98 28.16 -1.84 -14.15
C ALA A 98 28.55 -3.12 -14.91
N ILE A 99 29.84 -3.48 -14.94
CA ILE A 99 30.29 -4.74 -15.51
C ILE A 99 30.05 -5.85 -14.47
N PRO A 100 29.15 -6.81 -14.71
CA PRO A 100 28.76 -7.82 -13.72
C PRO A 100 29.83 -8.92 -13.60
N ILE A 101 31.00 -8.55 -13.09
CA ILE A 101 32.11 -9.50 -12.83
C ILE A 101 31.90 -10.19 -11.47
N THR A 102 31.38 -9.45 -10.48
CA THR A 102 31.13 -9.96 -9.12
C THR A 102 29.72 -9.60 -8.65
N PRO A 103 29.06 -10.47 -7.84
CA PRO A 103 27.77 -10.14 -7.24
C PRO A 103 27.89 -8.85 -6.40
N GLY A 104 27.12 -7.83 -6.76
CA GLY A 104 27.11 -6.55 -6.04
C GLY A 104 28.33 -5.65 -6.26
N GLY A 105 29.23 -5.96 -7.20
CA GLY A 105 30.42 -5.15 -7.50
C GLY A 105 31.52 -5.21 -6.43
N LEU A 106 31.42 -6.16 -5.49
CA LEU A 106 32.39 -6.41 -4.44
C LEU A 106 33.75 -6.82 -5.05
N GLY A 107 34.82 -6.19 -4.60
CA GLY A 107 36.19 -6.34 -5.12
C GLY A 107 36.55 -5.33 -6.21
N VAL A 108 35.65 -5.05 -7.15
CA VAL A 108 35.92 -4.11 -8.25
C VAL A 108 35.94 -2.68 -7.74
N VAL A 109 34.94 -2.27 -6.96
CA VAL A 109 34.87 -0.88 -6.50
C VAL A 109 35.84 -0.60 -5.37
N GLU A 110 36.08 -1.58 -4.50
CA GLU A 110 37.04 -1.53 -3.40
C GLU A 110 38.47 -1.35 -3.89
N THR A 111 38.76 -1.69 -5.14
CA THR A 111 40.07 -1.49 -5.76
C THR A 111 40.07 -0.31 -6.71
N ALA A 112 39.06 -0.21 -7.59
CA ALA A 112 38.98 0.84 -8.59
C ALA A 112 38.81 2.24 -7.97
N LEU A 113 37.90 2.39 -7.00
CA LEU A 113 37.60 3.71 -6.44
C LEU A 113 38.79 4.28 -5.63
N PRO A 114 39.44 3.53 -4.72
CA PRO A 114 40.67 4.01 -4.09
C PRO A 114 41.78 4.31 -5.10
N SER A 115 41.95 3.46 -6.13
CA SER A 115 42.97 3.69 -7.17
C SER A 115 42.72 4.98 -7.93
N LEU A 116 41.47 5.29 -8.28
CA LEU A 116 41.11 6.55 -8.92
C LEU A 116 41.36 7.75 -7.99
N LEU A 117 41.00 7.63 -6.71
CA LEU A 117 41.25 8.69 -5.72
C LEU A 117 42.75 8.96 -5.53
N VAL A 118 43.57 7.91 -5.50
CA VAL A 118 45.04 8.02 -5.48
C VAL A 118 45.55 8.69 -6.75
N GLY A 119 44.99 8.32 -7.91
CA GLY A 119 45.29 8.98 -9.19
C GLY A 119 44.98 10.48 -9.19
N PHE A 120 44.02 10.93 -8.39
CA PHE A 120 43.68 12.33 -8.17
C PHE A 120 44.44 12.99 -7.01
N GLY A 121 45.39 12.29 -6.38
CA GLY A 121 46.28 12.83 -5.37
C GLY A 121 45.93 12.50 -3.91
N ALA A 122 44.98 11.60 -3.65
CA ALA A 122 44.73 11.13 -2.29
C ALA A 122 45.84 10.16 -1.81
N PRO A 123 46.25 10.21 -0.53
CA PRO A 123 47.10 9.17 0.06
C PRO A 123 46.43 7.80 -0.01
N ALA A 124 47.15 6.76 -0.43
CA ALA A 124 46.57 5.43 -0.67
C ALA A 124 45.95 4.79 0.56
N GLY A 125 46.59 4.93 1.73
CA GLY A 125 46.05 4.42 2.99
C GLY A 125 44.72 5.07 3.35
N GLU A 126 44.68 6.41 3.32
CA GLU A 126 43.47 7.18 3.65
C GLU A 126 42.34 6.93 2.65
N ALA A 127 42.64 6.88 1.35
CA ALA A 127 41.66 6.61 0.30
C ALA A 127 41.02 5.22 0.47
N LEU A 128 41.83 4.20 0.74
CA LEU A 128 41.34 2.84 0.98
C LEU A 128 40.49 2.78 2.25
N SER A 129 40.96 3.34 3.36
CA SER A 129 40.21 3.38 4.62
C SER A 129 38.88 4.12 4.48
N ALA A 130 38.87 5.25 3.78
CA ALA A 130 37.65 6.03 3.53
C ALA A 130 36.62 5.25 2.71
N VAL A 131 37.04 4.60 1.62
CA VAL A 131 36.13 3.80 0.77
C VAL A 131 35.59 2.59 1.53
N LEU A 132 36.43 1.89 2.30
CA LEU A 132 35.98 0.74 3.10
C LEU A 132 35.00 1.16 4.20
N ALA A 133 35.26 2.26 4.91
CA ALA A 133 34.35 2.79 5.92
C ALA A 133 33.01 3.25 5.30
N TRP A 134 33.08 3.98 4.19
CA TRP A 134 31.89 4.39 3.43
C TRP A 134 31.06 3.18 3.01
N ARG A 135 31.69 2.12 2.46
CA ARG A 135 31.00 0.89 2.08
C ARG A 135 30.40 0.16 3.27
N LEU A 136 31.11 0.08 4.39
CA LEU A 136 30.59 -0.53 5.60
C LEU A 136 29.30 0.16 6.02
N VAL A 137 29.29 1.49 6.07
CA VAL A 137 28.08 2.24 6.39
C VAL A 137 27.00 2.06 5.32
N GLN A 138 27.35 2.09 4.03
CA GLN A 138 26.41 1.91 2.93
C GLN A 138 25.70 0.54 2.97
N PHE A 139 26.42 -0.53 3.31
CA PHE A 139 25.85 -1.88 3.40
C PHE A 139 25.11 -2.13 4.71
N TRP A 140 25.59 -1.56 5.81
CA TRP A 140 25.01 -1.83 7.12
C TRP A 140 23.85 -0.91 7.45
N MET A 141 23.78 0.33 6.94
CA MET A 141 22.68 1.28 7.22
C MET A 141 21.28 0.85 6.75
N PRO A 142 21.12 0.15 5.61
CA PRO A 142 19.80 -0.33 5.18
C PRO A 142 19.16 -1.31 6.17
N ILE A 143 19.96 -2.09 6.91
CA ILE A 143 19.46 -3.09 7.88
C ILE A 143 18.73 -2.44 9.07
N PRO A 144 19.33 -1.53 9.86
CA PRO A 144 18.65 -0.85 10.94
C PRO A 144 17.55 0.07 10.40
N LEU A 145 17.72 0.67 9.23
CA LEU A 145 16.68 1.53 8.65
C LEU A 145 15.45 0.72 8.22
N GLY A 146 15.66 -0.46 7.63
CA GLY A 146 14.60 -1.43 7.32
C GLY A 146 13.95 -1.98 8.59
N GLY A 147 14.75 -2.32 9.60
CA GLY A 147 14.28 -2.76 10.91
C GLY A 147 13.44 -1.71 11.62
N LEU A 148 13.88 -0.45 11.62
CA LEU A 148 13.15 0.69 12.17
C LEU A 148 11.86 0.95 11.38
N SER A 149 11.91 0.84 10.05
CA SER A 149 10.72 0.97 9.20
C SER A 149 9.69 -0.14 9.50
N TYR A 150 10.14 -1.38 9.64
CA TYR A 150 9.29 -2.51 10.04
C TYR A 150 8.71 -2.32 11.44
N ALA A 151 9.54 -1.91 12.41
CA ALA A 151 9.09 -1.55 13.74
C ALA A 151 8.07 -0.41 13.70
N SER A 152 8.27 0.62 12.87
CA SER A 152 7.33 1.73 12.72
C SER A 152 5.98 1.30 12.12
N LEU A 153 5.96 0.27 11.26
CA LEU A 153 4.73 -0.27 10.71
C LEU A 153 4.01 -1.19 11.69
N LYS A 154 4.76 -1.97 12.48
CA LYS A 154 4.20 -2.94 13.44
C LYS A 154 3.83 -2.30 14.78
N LEU A 155 4.59 -1.31 15.21
CA LEU A 155 4.47 -0.62 16.51
C LEU A 155 4.02 0.84 16.37
N GLY A 156 4.06 1.43 15.17
CA GLY A 156 3.77 2.86 14.98
C GLY A 156 2.32 3.19 14.60
N PRO A 157 1.93 4.46 14.77
CA PRO A 157 0.56 4.94 14.57
C PRO A 157 0.05 4.79 13.13
N LEU A 158 0.95 4.66 12.15
CA LEU A 158 0.61 4.48 10.73
C LEU A 158 0.02 3.09 10.45
N GLY A 159 0.55 2.03 11.06
CA GLY A 159 -0.03 0.69 10.98
C GLY A 159 -1.40 0.62 11.64
N ARG A 160 -1.55 1.28 12.80
CA ARG A 160 -2.83 1.42 13.50
C ARG A 160 -3.88 2.14 12.63
N ARG A 161 -3.52 3.24 11.96
CA ARG A 161 -4.43 3.98 11.07
C ARG A 161 -4.91 3.14 9.88
N ARG A 162 -4.01 2.41 9.22
CA ARG A 162 -4.39 1.51 8.10
C ARG A 162 -5.26 0.35 8.58
N ARG A 163 -4.92 -0.27 9.71
CA ARG A 163 -5.72 -1.34 10.32
C ARG A 163 -7.12 -0.86 10.70
N LEU A 164 -7.23 0.32 11.31
CA LEU A 164 -8.53 0.93 11.65
C LEU A 164 -9.35 1.28 10.42
N ALA A 165 -8.72 1.76 9.35
CA ALA A 165 -9.41 2.00 8.07
C ALA A 165 -9.95 0.70 7.46
N ALA A 166 -9.14 -0.37 7.45
CA ALA A 166 -9.55 -1.68 6.97
C ALA A 166 -10.66 -2.31 7.84
N VAL A 167 -10.58 -2.18 9.16
CA VAL A 167 -11.64 -2.65 10.07
C VAL A 167 -12.94 -1.87 9.85
N ARG A 168 -12.86 -0.55 9.59
CA ARG A 168 -14.04 0.27 9.27
C ARG A 168 -14.68 -0.12 7.94
N SER A 169 -13.89 -0.41 6.91
CA SER A 169 -14.44 -0.85 5.62
C SER A 169 -15.10 -2.23 5.76
N LEU A 170 -14.47 -3.16 6.46
CA LEU A 170 -15.04 -4.49 6.74
C LEU A 170 -16.29 -4.40 7.62
N ALA A 171 -16.33 -3.51 8.62
CA ALA A 171 -17.50 -3.28 9.45
C ALA A 171 -18.65 -2.61 8.67
N ALA A 172 -18.33 -1.73 7.72
CA ALA A 172 -19.32 -1.12 6.83
C ALA A 172 -19.92 -2.17 5.88
N GLU A 173 -19.09 -3.06 5.32
CA GLU A 173 -19.52 -4.15 4.45
C GLU A 173 -20.33 -5.21 5.22
N ALA A 174 -19.85 -5.64 6.39
CA ALA A 174 -20.60 -6.54 7.27
C ALA A 174 -21.91 -5.91 7.76
N GLY A 175 -21.93 -4.59 7.99
CA GLY A 175 -23.14 -3.84 8.33
C GLY A 175 -24.15 -3.78 7.17
N ALA A 176 -23.69 -3.60 5.94
CA ALA A 176 -24.54 -3.61 4.74
C ALA A 176 -25.19 -4.99 4.48
N HIS A 177 -24.57 -6.06 4.98
CA HIS A 177 -25.07 -7.42 4.87
C HIS A 177 -25.72 -7.96 6.16
N ALA A 178 -25.81 -7.16 7.22
CA ALA A 178 -26.40 -7.59 8.48
C ALA A 178 -27.93 -7.67 8.38
N THR A 179 -28.46 -8.89 8.47
CA THR A 179 -29.89 -9.15 8.68
C THR A 179 -30.17 -9.28 10.17
N GLU A 180 -31.06 -8.43 10.70
CA GLU A 180 -31.52 -8.48 12.08
C GLU A 180 -32.82 -9.31 12.16
N ARG A 181 -32.90 -10.17 13.19
CA ARG A 181 -34.11 -10.94 13.47
C ARG A 181 -35.02 -10.09 14.35
N VAL A 182 -36.03 -9.48 13.75
CA VAL A 182 -37.01 -8.65 14.44
C VAL A 182 -38.20 -9.53 14.80
N TRP A 183 -38.64 -9.45 16.05
CA TRP A 183 -39.83 -10.14 16.53
C TRP A 183 -41.08 -9.38 16.10
N ASP A 184 -41.94 -10.03 15.32
CA ASP A 184 -43.19 -9.43 14.85
C ASP A 184 -44.30 -9.70 15.87
N GLN A 185 -44.74 -8.66 16.58
CA GLN A 185 -45.77 -8.77 17.62
C GLN A 185 -47.15 -9.14 17.07
N GLN A 186 -47.42 -8.91 15.78
CA GLN A 186 -48.71 -9.22 15.17
C GLN A 186 -48.78 -10.69 14.71
N THR A 187 -47.67 -11.25 14.24
CA THR A 187 -47.64 -12.63 13.72
C THR A 187 -47.04 -13.64 14.70
N GLY A 188 -46.40 -13.21 15.79
CA GLY A 188 -45.77 -14.10 16.76
C GLY A 188 -44.56 -14.87 16.22
N GLU A 189 -43.95 -14.38 15.14
CA GLU A 189 -42.84 -15.04 14.45
C GLU A 189 -41.63 -14.11 14.30
N PHE A 190 -40.44 -14.72 14.20
CA PHE A 190 -39.21 -13.99 13.93
C PHE A 190 -39.06 -13.73 12.43
N ARG A 191 -39.00 -12.45 12.03
CA ARG A 191 -38.71 -12.03 10.64
C ARG A 191 -37.28 -11.52 10.51
N THR A 192 -36.58 -11.90 9.45
CA THR A 192 -35.25 -11.39 9.13
C THR A 192 -35.36 -10.15 8.25
N VAL A 193 -35.03 -8.98 8.79
CA VAL A 193 -35.05 -7.71 8.06
C VAL A 193 -33.60 -7.26 7.80
N ARG A 194 -33.29 -6.86 6.57
CA ARG A 194 -31.98 -6.27 6.24
C ARG A 194 -31.90 -4.88 6.87
N VAL A 195 -30.93 -4.66 7.75
CA VAL A 195 -30.80 -3.37 8.45
C VAL A 195 -29.99 -2.41 7.58
N ASP A 196 -30.68 -1.49 6.91
CA ASP A 196 -30.03 -0.44 6.13
C ASP A 196 -29.70 0.77 7.03
N ARG A 197 -28.58 0.71 7.76
CA ARG A 197 -28.15 1.82 8.66
C ARG A 197 -27.58 3.05 7.91
N GLY A 198 -27.71 3.11 6.59
CA GLY A 198 -27.21 4.22 5.77
C GLY A 198 -28.11 5.47 5.76
N ALA A 199 -29.35 5.37 6.21
CA ALA A 199 -30.25 6.52 6.29
C ALA A 199 -30.02 7.29 7.62
N PRO A 200 -29.86 8.63 7.60
CA PRO A 200 -29.93 9.41 8.83
C PRO A 200 -31.25 9.08 9.55
N PRO A 201 -31.29 9.04 10.89
CA PRO A 201 -32.54 8.77 11.59
C PRO A 201 -33.57 9.75 11.06
N ALA A 202 -34.63 9.23 10.45
CA ALA A 202 -35.77 10.03 10.09
C ALA A 202 -36.20 10.72 11.38
N SER A 203 -36.06 12.04 11.41
CA SER A 203 -36.58 12.89 12.46
C SER A 203 -38.09 12.65 12.51
N GLY A 204 -38.53 11.75 13.39
CA GLY A 204 -39.92 11.33 13.41
C GLY A 204 -40.30 10.28 14.46
N ALA A 205 -39.35 9.64 15.14
CA ALA A 205 -39.65 8.73 16.25
C ALA A 205 -38.99 9.20 17.56
N ALA A 206 -39.23 10.47 17.90
CA ALA A 206 -39.05 11.00 19.24
C ALA A 206 -40.42 11.48 19.73
N GLU A 207 -41.31 10.53 20.03
CA GLU A 207 -42.49 10.77 20.86
C GLU A 207 -42.94 9.45 21.49
N ALA A 208 -42.06 8.84 22.27
CA ALA A 208 -42.52 7.99 23.37
C ALA A 208 -42.94 8.94 24.48
N VAL A 209 -44.21 9.32 24.45
CA VAL A 209 -44.90 10.04 25.51
C VAL A 209 -44.67 9.28 26.81
N VAL A 210 -43.94 9.91 27.71
CA VAL A 210 -43.89 9.56 29.13
C VAL A 210 -45.20 10.07 29.72
N ASP A 211 -46.13 9.17 30.02
CA ASP A 211 -47.29 9.47 30.87
C ASP A 211 -47.02 8.90 32.27
N ASP A 212 -46.75 9.82 33.19
CA ASP A 212 -46.56 9.60 34.63
C ASP A 212 -47.73 10.29 35.34
N GLY A 213 -48.62 9.54 36.00
CA GLY A 213 -49.79 10.17 36.62
C GLY A 213 -50.82 9.24 37.24
N ARG A 214 -50.47 8.68 38.40
CA ARG A 214 -51.32 7.94 39.35
C ARG A 214 -52.71 8.54 39.69
N ALA A 215 -53.58 7.59 40.03
CA ALA A 215 -54.54 7.53 41.16
C ALA A 215 -56.01 7.89 40.90
N GLU A 216 -56.86 6.87 40.90
CA GLU A 216 -58.08 6.89 41.72
C GLU A 216 -58.38 5.48 42.24
N THR A 217 -58.68 5.43 43.54
CA THR A 217 -58.86 4.27 44.41
C THR A 217 -60.28 3.71 44.30
N ASP A 218 -60.43 2.39 44.38
CA ASP A 218 -61.18 1.73 45.47
C ASP A 218 -61.19 0.20 45.29
N GLU A 219 -60.67 -0.48 46.31
CA GLU A 219 -60.86 -1.90 46.64
C GLU A 219 -62.19 -2.07 47.43
N PRO A 220 -62.66 -3.28 47.85
CA PRO A 220 -62.22 -4.64 47.51
C PRO A 220 -63.39 -5.63 47.29
N THR A 221 -63.06 -6.90 47.01
CA THR A 221 -63.51 -8.12 47.74
C THR A 221 -64.00 -9.26 46.84
N ALA A 222 -63.31 -10.40 46.96
CA ALA A 222 -63.71 -11.82 46.80
C ALA A 222 -64.71 -12.25 45.71
N ASP A 223 -64.42 -13.35 45.00
CA ASP A 223 -64.85 -14.71 45.40
C ASP A 223 -64.65 -15.72 44.25
N ASP A 224 -64.64 -16.99 44.65
CA ASP A 224 -64.50 -18.26 43.97
C ASP A 224 -65.00 -18.43 42.51
N GLY A 225 -64.22 -19.24 41.77
CA GLY A 225 -64.78 -20.47 41.19
C GLY A 225 -65.12 -20.49 39.69
N PRO A 226 -65.00 -21.68 39.03
CA PRO A 226 -64.95 -21.84 37.57
C PRO A 226 -66.31 -22.27 36.97
N THR A 227 -66.47 -22.29 35.64
CA THR A 227 -67.22 -23.27 34.78
C THR A 227 -67.76 -22.65 33.45
N VAL A 228 -67.47 -23.27 32.29
CA VAL A 228 -68.37 -24.03 31.36
C VAL A 228 -68.75 -23.18 30.14
N GLU A 229 -68.20 -23.48 28.97
CA GLU A 229 -68.79 -24.24 27.84
C GLU A 229 -70.10 -23.64 27.26
N ASP A 230 -70.07 -23.31 25.97
CA ASP A 230 -71.15 -23.57 24.97
C ASP A 230 -70.59 -23.15 23.59
N GLU A 231 -70.18 -24.08 22.73
CA GLU A 231 -70.98 -24.72 21.66
C GLU A 231 -71.55 -23.76 20.58
N GLY A 232 -71.10 -24.01 19.35
CA GLY A 232 -71.99 -24.23 18.21
C GLY A 232 -72.51 -23.03 17.43
N SER A 233 -72.06 -22.88 16.18
CA SER A 233 -72.96 -22.97 15.01
C SER A 233 -72.21 -22.89 13.67
N GLU A 234 -72.51 -23.89 12.83
CA GLU A 234 -72.17 -24.14 11.43
C GLU A 234 -72.25 -22.97 10.42
N ASP A 235 -71.23 -22.91 9.52
CA ASP A 235 -71.24 -23.10 8.04
C ASP A 235 -72.23 -22.31 7.13
N PRO A 236 -72.08 -22.29 5.77
CA PRO A 236 -70.89 -22.16 4.89
C PRO A 236 -71.08 -21.13 3.73
N ASP A 237 -70.04 -21.06 2.87
CA ASP A 237 -70.09 -20.91 1.40
C ASP A 237 -69.74 -19.53 0.75
N PRO A 238 -69.37 -19.45 -0.55
CA PRO A 238 -67.97 -19.34 -1.00
C PRO A 238 -67.78 -18.22 -2.04
N GLY A 239 -66.54 -17.76 -2.27
CA GLY A 239 -66.33 -16.61 -3.18
C GLY A 239 -64.96 -16.53 -3.84
N GLY A 240 -64.78 -17.37 -4.87
CA GLY A 240 -64.01 -17.13 -6.10
C GLY A 240 -62.69 -16.35 -6.06
N TYR A 241 -61.57 -17.06 -6.26
CA TYR A 241 -60.36 -16.47 -6.85
C TYR A 241 -60.05 -17.13 -8.20
N ALA A 242 -60.06 -16.27 -9.22
CA ALA A 242 -59.71 -16.58 -10.58
C ALA A 242 -58.19 -16.79 -10.75
N THR A 243 -57.88 -17.61 -11.75
CA THR A 243 -56.61 -18.22 -12.08
C THR A 243 -55.71 -17.33 -12.96
N SER A 244 -54.40 -17.48 -12.76
CA SER A 244 -53.31 -17.57 -13.75
C SER A 244 -53.36 -16.79 -15.08
N GLY A 245 -52.32 -15.99 -15.32
CA GLY A 245 -51.91 -15.57 -16.66
C GLY A 245 -50.46 -15.06 -16.65
N TRP A 246 -49.50 -15.95 -16.91
CA TRP A 246 -48.14 -15.59 -17.31
C TRP A 246 -48.07 -15.60 -18.84
N SER A 247 -47.66 -14.49 -19.41
CA SER A 247 -47.09 -14.36 -20.76
C SER A 247 -46.08 -13.23 -20.75
#